data_AF-A0A1G3QZT5-F1
#
_entry.id   AF-A0A1G3QZT5-F1
#
_cell.length_a   1.000
_cell.length_b   1.000
_cell.length_c   1.000
_cell.angle_alpha   90.00
_cell.angle_beta   90.00
_cell.angle_gamma   90.00
#
_symmetry.space_group_name_H-M   'P 1'
#
loop_
_entity.id
_entity.type
_entity.pdbx_description
1 polymer ?
#
loop_
_entity_poly.entity_id
_entity_poly.type
_entity_poly.pdbx_seq_one_letter_code
_entity_poly.pdbx_strand_id
1 'polypeptide(L)'
;MYNHSRYLDEPFDYHATGRERFIGFLKAAGIIIVFYLLIYGMTYILNLFIDRRIVSYIIPGIVYAAIIAVIPFILVGRERFRQSRSSWKAVRFRFTGTPGLIAKIFLKGLFLSFITVGIYLPWFYCDLNRYFITHSHFGNQAFDFHGTGKMLAKPFFIGILLAVITLGIYFFWWGAALKRFVWDNTSIQGKRFTTTITGGQILATTLLSALLIIFTLGIGFPWAVIMNIRMYVTNMGLEPGVDFAAIKSDFDAKASALSDGLSEAADALDSIGGMLP
;
A
#
# COMPACT_ATOMS: atom_id res chain seq x y z
N MET A 1 0.47 -26.08 6.35
CA MET A 1 1.43 -26.47 5.30
C MET A 1 0.65 -26.42 3.98
N TYR A 2 0.70 -25.31 3.25
CA TYR A 2 -0.11 -25.12 2.03
C TYR A 2 0.75 -24.46 0.94
N ASN A 3 1.59 -25.27 0.28
CA ASN A 3 2.51 -24.94 -0.81
C ASN A 3 1.85 -24.88 -2.22
N HIS A 4 0.65 -24.33 -2.36
CA HIS A 4 -0.10 -24.51 -3.63
C HIS A 4 -0.74 -23.23 -4.17
N SER A 5 -0.09 -22.08 -4.05
CA SER A 5 -0.26 -21.02 -5.06
C SER A 5 0.71 -21.32 -6.20
N ARG A 6 0.23 -21.95 -7.27
CA ARG A 6 0.98 -22.07 -8.53
C ARG A 6 0.69 -20.84 -9.38
N TYR A 7 1.72 -20.14 -9.81
CA TYR A 7 1.63 -19.07 -10.81
C TYR A 7 2.43 -19.54 -12.04
N LEU A 8 1.77 -19.68 -13.19
CA LEU A 8 2.37 -20.25 -14.41
C LEU A 8 3.02 -21.63 -14.19
N ASP A 9 2.28 -22.56 -13.59
CA ASP A 9 2.68 -23.96 -13.30
C ASP A 9 3.86 -24.18 -12.33
N GLU A 10 4.38 -23.12 -11.72
CA GLU A 10 5.50 -23.20 -10.76
C GLU A 10 5.11 -22.68 -9.35
N PRO A 11 5.75 -23.20 -8.28
CA PRO A 11 5.39 -22.85 -6.91
C PRO A 11 5.77 -21.39 -6.59
N PHE A 12 4.76 -20.58 -6.23
CA PHE A 12 4.93 -19.28 -5.60
C PHE A 12 4.84 -19.47 -4.09
N ASP A 13 5.98 -19.37 -3.40
CA ASP A 13 6.05 -19.53 -1.95
C ASP A 13 5.73 -18.21 -1.25
N TYR A 14 4.55 -18.16 -0.62
CA TYR A 14 4.14 -17.07 0.26
C TYR A 14 3.96 -17.60 1.69
N HIS A 15 5.02 -17.50 2.50
CA HIS A 15 5.07 -18.00 3.87
C HIS A 15 4.38 -17.05 4.87
N ALA A 16 3.05 -16.97 4.84
CA ALA A 16 2.28 -16.33 5.91
C ALA A 16 1.21 -17.27 6.43
N THR A 17 1.43 -17.87 7.60
CA THR A 17 0.41 -18.71 8.25
C THR A 17 -0.71 -17.83 8.84
N GLY A 18 -1.94 -18.34 8.85
CA GLY A 18 -3.08 -17.63 9.46
C GLY A 18 -2.83 -17.28 10.93
N ARG A 19 -2.10 -18.13 11.65
CA ARG A 19 -1.66 -17.93 13.03
C ARG A 19 -0.69 -16.76 13.17
N GLU A 20 0.32 -16.64 12.31
CA GLU A 20 1.27 -15.51 12.33
C GLU A 20 0.55 -14.18 12.06
N ARG A 21 -0.40 -14.17 11.12
CA ARG A 21 -1.23 -13.00 10.84
C ARG A 21 -2.13 -12.63 12.02
N PHE A 22 -2.69 -13.62 12.71
CA PHE A 22 -3.48 -13.41 13.91
C PHE A 22 -2.66 -12.80 15.06
N ILE A 23 -1.44 -13.29 15.29
CA ILE A 23 -0.53 -12.71 16.29
C ILE A 23 -0.17 -11.26 15.93
N GLY A 24 0.09 -10.98 14.65
CA GLY A 24 0.30 -9.62 14.16
C GLY A 24 -0.90 -8.70 14.42
N PHE A 25 -2.12 -9.20 14.20
CA PHE A 25 -3.36 -8.48 14.49
C PHE A 25 -3.49 -8.11 15.97
N LEU A 26 -3.28 -9.05 16.89
CA LEU A 26 -3.35 -8.78 18.34
C LEU A 26 -2.33 -7.73 18.79
N LYS A 27 -1.10 -7.79 18.26
CA LYS A 27 -0.07 -6.78 18.54
C LYS A 27 -0.51 -5.39 18.06
N ALA A 28 -1.04 -5.30 16.84
CA ALA A 28 -1.54 -4.04 16.29
C ALA A 28 -2.71 -3.48 17.12
N ALA A 29 -3.66 -4.33 17.53
CA ALA A 29 -4.77 -3.94 18.38
C ALA A 29 -4.28 -3.39 19.74
N GLY A 30 -3.31 -4.05 20.36
CA GLY A 30 -2.70 -3.57 21.61
C GLY A 30 -2.04 -2.20 21.47
N ILE A 31 -1.28 -1.97 20.39
CA ILE A 31 -0.65 -0.67 20.11
C ILE A 31 -1.71 0.43 19.94
N ILE A 32 -2.79 0.16 19.21
CA ILE A 32 -3.88 1.12 19.01
C ILE A 32 -4.56 1.47 20.33
N ILE A 33 -4.83 0.47 21.19
CA ILE A 33 -5.43 0.69 22.51
C ILE A 33 -4.51 1.56 23.37
N VAL A 34 -3.22 1.24 23.45
CA VAL A 34 -2.24 2.02 24.22
C VAL A 34 -2.16 3.45 23.69
N PHE A 35 -2.06 3.62 22.37
CA PHE A 35 -2.03 4.95 21.74
C PHE A 35 -3.30 5.75 22.07
N TYR A 36 -4.47 5.13 21.98
CA TYR A 36 -5.74 5.76 22.33
C TYR A 36 -5.78 6.19 23.81
N LEU A 37 -5.36 5.31 24.72
CA LEU A 37 -5.30 5.61 26.16
C LEU A 37 -4.31 6.75 26.45
N LEU A 38 -3.17 6.80 25.77
CA LEU A 38 -2.20 7.89 25.89
C LEU A 38 -2.79 9.22 25.42
N ILE A 39 -3.44 9.25 24.26
CA ILE A 39 -4.08 10.47 23.73
C ILE A 39 -5.22 10.92 24.67
N TYR A 40 -6.04 9.99 25.16
CA TYR A 40 -7.12 10.29 26.09
C TYR A 40 -6.58 10.84 27.42
N GLY A 41 -5.58 10.18 28.01
CA GLY A 41 -4.93 10.62 29.24
C GLY A 41 -4.25 11.98 29.09
N MET A 42 -3.51 12.19 28.01
CA MET A 42 -2.89 13.48 27.68
C MET A 42 -3.95 14.58 27.57
N THR A 43 -5.05 14.31 26.85
CA THR A 43 -6.17 15.25 26.70
C THR A 43 -6.80 15.57 28.06
N TYR A 44 -7.01 14.57 28.91
CA TYR A 44 -7.56 14.75 30.25
C TYR A 44 -6.67 15.65 31.11
N ILE A 45 -5.35 15.39 31.13
CA ILE A 45 -4.37 16.17 31.90
C ILE A 45 -4.31 17.62 31.39
N LEU A 46 -4.22 17.82 30.08
CA LEU A 46 -4.13 19.17 29.49
C LEU A 46 -5.38 20.01 29.78
N ASN A 47 -6.57 19.39 29.83
CA ASN A 47 -7.82 20.05 30.20
C ASN A 47 -7.87 20.51 31.67
N LEU A 48 -6.92 20.11 32.51
CA LEU A 48 -6.77 20.64 33.89
C LEU A 48 -6.06 22.00 33.90
N PHE A 49 -5.26 22.30 32.89
CA PHE A 49 -4.41 23.50 32.83
C PHE A 49 -4.81 24.48 31.71
N ILE A 50 -5.42 23.98 30.64
CA ILE A 50 -5.75 24.72 29.42
C ILE A 50 -7.26 24.63 29.17
N ASP A 51 -7.85 25.70 28.61
CA ASP A 51 -9.25 25.73 28.21
C ASP A 51 -9.61 24.55 27.29
N ARG A 52 -10.69 23.86 27.62
CA ARG A 52 -11.14 22.65 26.91
C ARG A 52 -11.37 22.88 25.42
N ARG A 53 -11.80 24.07 25.01
CA ARG A 53 -12.00 24.44 23.60
C ARG A 53 -10.67 24.39 22.86
N ILE A 54 -9.62 24.97 23.44
CA ILE A 54 -8.29 25.02 22.83
C ILE A 54 -7.73 23.59 22.68
N VAL A 55 -7.77 22.80 23.76
CA VAL A 55 -7.27 21.40 23.74
C VAL A 55 -8.03 20.57 22.70
N SER A 56 -9.35 20.77 22.56
CA SER A 56 -10.19 20.01 21.63
C SER A 56 -9.83 20.22 20.16
N TYR A 57 -9.21 21.34 19.79
CA TYR A 57 -8.75 21.59 18.42
C TYR A 57 -7.28 21.21 18.22
N ILE A 58 -6.42 21.56 19.18
CA ILE A 58 -4.97 21.37 19.04
C ILE A 58 -4.59 19.89 19.04
N ILE A 59 -5.12 19.10 19.97
CA ILE A 59 -4.71 17.69 20.10
C ILE A 59 -5.07 16.87 18.86
N PRO A 60 -6.32 16.91 18.33
CA PRO A 60 -6.63 16.24 17.08
C PRO A 60 -5.77 16.75 15.92
N GLY A 61 -5.51 18.06 15.83
CA GLY A 61 -4.65 18.64 14.79
C GLY A 61 -3.24 18.04 14.79
N ILE A 62 -2.61 17.96 15.97
CA ILE A 62 -1.29 17.33 16.15
C ILE A 62 -1.33 15.85 15.80
N VAL A 63 -2.37 15.13 16.26
CA VAL A 63 -2.53 13.69 15.96
C VAL A 63 -2.69 13.46 14.45
N TYR A 64 -3.50 14.25 13.75
CA TYR A 64 -3.66 14.15 12.31
C TYR A 64 -2.35 14.44 11.57
N ALA A 65 -1.61 15.47 11.98
CA ALA A 65 -0.30 15.78 11.41
C ALA A 65 0.70 14.63 11.64
N ALA A 66 0.74 14.05 12.84
CA ALA A 66 1.58 12.91 13.16
C ALA A 66 1.22 11.67 12.32
N ILE A 67 -0.08 11.36 12.15
CA ILE A 67 -0.54 10.26 11.30
C ILE A 67 -0.08 10.48 9.85
N ILE A 68 -0.25 11.70 9.32
CA ILE A 68 0.20 12.06 7.97
C ILE A 68 1.72 11.87 7.81
N ALA A 69 2.50 12.30 8.81
CA ALA A 69 3.96 12.17 8.79
C ALA A 69 4.43 10.70 8.84
N VAL A 70 3.69 9.83 9.54
CA VAL A 70 4.04 8.42 9.71
C VAL A 70 3.64 7.56 8.49
N ILE A 71 2.63 7.95 7.72
CA ILE A 71 2.15 7.20 6.53
C ILE A 71 3.28 6.83 5.54
N PRO A 72 4.14 7.77 5.08
CA PRO A 72 5.27 7.47 4.21
C PRO A 72 6.15 6.33 4.70
N PHE A 73 6.49 6.33 5.99
CA PHE A 73 7.31 5.30 6.64
C PHE A 73 6.60 3.96 6.68
N ILE A 74 5.31 3.96 7.04
CA ILE A 74 4.49 2.74 7.04
C ILE A 74 4.43 2.14 5.64
N LEU A 75 4.21 2.97 4.61
CA LEU A 75 4.10 2.49 3.23
C LEU A 75 5.40 1.83 2.76
N VAL A 76 6.56 2.46 3.00
CA VAL A 76 7.87 1.88 2.66
C VAL A 76 8.15 0.61 3.48
N GLY A 77 7.91 0.64 4.79
CA GLY A 77 8.10 -0.52 5.66
C GLY A 77 7.25 -1.71 5.24
N ARG A 78 5.98 -1.47 4.87
CA ARG A 78 5.06 -2.49 4.33
C ARG A 78 5.61 -3.13 3.06
N GLU A 79 6.10 -2.32 2.12
CA GLU A 79 6.63 -2.84 0.86
C GLU A 79 7.95 -3.60 1.05
N ARG A 80 8.89 -3.06 1.84
CA ARG A 80 10.15 -3.77 2.19
C ARG A 80 9.85 -5.12 2.83
N PHE A 81 8.96 -5.16 3.83
CA PHE A 81 8.57 -6.41 4.49
C PHE A 81 7.92 -7.40 3.50
N ARG A 82 6.99 -6.95 2.67
CA ARG A 82 6.28 -7.79 1.69
C ARG A 82 7.23 -8.38 0.64
N GLN A 83 8.17 -7.59 0.13
CA GLN A 83 9.08 -8.02 -0.93
C GLN A 83 10.18 -8.94 -0.39
N SER A 84 10.73 -8.65 0.80
CA SER A 84 11.72 -9.52 1.45
C SER A 84 11.25 -10.96 1.69
N ARG A 85 9.92 -11.15 1.80
CA ARG A 85 9.27 -12.46 2.04
C ARG A 85 8.61 -13.05 0.80
N SER A 86 8.73 -12.39 -0.35
CA SER A 86 8.24 -12.90 -1.63
C SER A 86 9.42 -13.43 -2.43
N SER A 87 9.34 -14.67 -2.87
CA SER A 87 10.30 -15.27 -3.81
C SER A 87 9.57 -16.12 -4.83
N TRP A 88 10.08 -16.11 -6.06
CA TRP A 88 9.58 -16.95 -7.14
C TRP A 88 10.77 -17.47 -7.95
N LYS A 89 10.78 -18.76 -8.30
CA LYS A 89 11.92 -19.46 -8.91
C LYS A 89 13.28 -19.26 -8.20
N ALA A 90 13.28 -19.26 -6.87
CA ALA A 90 14.44 -18.95 -6.03
C ALA A 90 15.05 -17.53 -6.20
N VAL A 91 14.40 -16.66 -6.98
CA VAL A 91 14.71 -15.23 -7.10
C VAL A 91 13.83 -14.44 -6.14
N ARG A 92 14.43 -13.55 -5.34
CA ARG A 92 13.73 -12.72 -4.36
C ARG A 92 13.28 -11.39 -4.95
N PHE A 93 12.18 -10.87 -4.43
CA PHE A 93 11.76 -9.50 -4.69
C PHE A 93 12.51 -8.54 -3.76
N ARG A 94 12.82 -7.34 -4.26
CA ARG A 94 13.53 -6.30 -3.50
C ARG A 94 12.89 -4.94 -3.72
N PHE A 95 12.71 -4.19 -2.63
CA PHE A 95 12.26 -2.80 -2.68
C PHE A 95 13.41 -1.86 -2.34
N THR A 96 13.69 -0.88 -3.21
CA THR A 96 14.79 0.09 -3.08
C THR A 96 14.32 1.50 -2.71
N GLY A 97 13.01 1.71 -2.51
CA GLY A 97 12.46 3.03 -2.21
C GLY A 97 12.79 3.51 -0.79
N THR A 98 13.00 4.83 -0.67
CA THR A 98 13.29 5.56 0.58
C THR A 98 12.04 6.27 1.15
N PRO A 99 11.88 6.41 2.48
CA PRO A 99 10.76 7.13 3.08
C PRO A 99 10.73 8.63 2.71
N GLY A 100 11.90 9.28 2.63
CA GLY A 100 11.99 10.71 2.32
C GLY A 100 11.47 11.07 0.93
N LEU A 101 11.75 10.24 -0.08
CA LEU A 101 11.31 10.51 -1.46
C LEU A 101 9.79 10.36 -1.60
N ILE A 102 9.21 9.32 -1.01
CA ILE A 102 7.75 9.15 -1.01
C ILE A 102 7.04 10.20 -0.16
N ALA A 103 7.64 10.67 0.93
CA ALA A 103 7.09 11.76 1.73
C ALA A 103 6.96 13.05 0.91
N LYS A 104 7.95 13.38 0.07
CA LYS A 104 7.89 14.52 -0.87
C LYS A 104 6.74 14.38 -1.88
N ILE A 105 6.59 13.20 -2.49
CA ILE A 105 5.48 12.91 -3.42
C ILE A 105 4.13 13.01 -2.70
N PHE A 106 4.04 12.47 -1.49
CA PHE A 106 2.83 12.46 -0.68
C PHE A 106 2.41 13.87 -0.27
N LEU A 107 3.33 14.67 0.26
CA LEU A 107 3.05 16.04 0.70
C LEU A 107 2.68 16.95 -0.48
N LYS A 108 3.41 16.87 -1.59
CA LYS A 108 3.07 17.56 -2.84
C LYS A 108 1.68 17.14 -3.34
N GLY A 109 1.39 15.84 -3.34
CA GLY A 109 0.13 15.28 -3.78
C GLY A 109 -1.06 15.74 -2.94
N LEU A 110 -0.90 15.75 -1.61
CA LEU A 110 -1.91 16.28 -0.68
C LEU A 110 -2.15 17.77 -0.90
N PHE A 111 -1.09 18.57 -0.96
CA PHE A 111 -1.18 20.02 -1.17
C PHE A 111 -1.87 20.37 -2.49
N LEU A 112 -1.46 19.75 -3.59
CA LEU A 112 -2.07 19.99 -4.91
C LEU A 112 -3.51 19.47 -4.97
N SER A 113 -3.80 18.33 -4.36
CA SER A 113 -5.16 17.79 -4.31
C SER A 113 -6.08 18.68 -3.48
N PHE A 114 -5.59 19.30 -2.41
CA PHE A 114 -6.35 20.26 -1.62
C PHE A 114 -6.67 21.54 -2.43
N ILE A 115 -5.66 22.18 -3.02
CA ILE A 115 -5.83 23.42 -3.80
C ILE A 115 -6.71 23.21 -5.03
N THR A 116 -6.60 22.05 -5.68
CA THR A 116 -7.38 21.72 -6.88
C THR A 116 -8.72 21.06 -6.58
N VAL A 117 -9.14 21.00 -5.31
CA VAL A 117 -10.41 20.38 -4.87
C VAL A 117 -10.56 18.96 -5.43
N GLY A 118 -9.50 18.16 -5.30
CA GLY A 118 -9.45 16.76 -5.71
C GLY A 118 -9.16 16.53 -7.19
N ILE A 119 -9.07 17.56 -8.04
CA ILE A 119 -8.77 17.37 -9.46
C ILE A 119 -7.40 16.72 -9.67
N TYR A 120 -6.41 16.99 -8.81
CA TYR A 120 -5.07 16.40 -8.94
C TYR A 120 -4.98 14.91 -8.52
N LEU A 121 -6.03 14.32 -7.94
CA LEU A 121 -6.02 12.94 -7.44
C LEU A 121 -5.55 11.85 -8.43
N PRO A 122 -5.96 11.83 -9.72
CA PRO A 122 -5.47 10.81 -10.66
C PRO A 122 -3.96 10.94 -10.94
N TRP A 123 -3.39 12.14 -10.96
CA TRP A 123 -1.94 12.32 -11.07
C TRP A 123 -1.23 11.86 -9.82
N PHE A 124 -1.74 12.26 -8.65
CA PHE A 124 -1.19 11.82 -7.38
C PHE A 124 -1.21 10.29 -7.25
N TYR A 125 -2.32 9.65 -7.66
CA TYR A 125 -2.43 8.19 -7.69
C TYR A 125 -1.38 7.56 -8.61
N CYS A 126 -1.18 8.11 -9.82
CA CYS A 126 -0.15 7.63 -10.74
C CYS A 126 1.27 7.83 -10.18
N ASP A 127 1.56 8.95 -9.54
CA ASP A 127 2.89 9.24 -8.97
C ASP A 127 3.22 8.28 -7.81
N LEU A 128 2.25 7.99 -6.94
CA LEU A 128 2.41 6.98 -5.89
C LEU A 128 2.66 5.58 -6.47
N ASN A 129 1.86 5.14 -7.45
CA ASN A 129 2.05 3.82 -8.04
C ASN A 129 3.37 3.74 -8.81
N ARG A 130 3.73 4.79 -9.57
CA ARG A 130 5.03 4.89 -10.25
C ARG A 130 6.17 4.71 -9.27
N TYR A 131 6.12 5.39 -8.13
CA TYR A 131 7.13 5.27 -7.09
C TYR A 131 7.29 3.83 -6.61
N PHE A 132 6.20 3.20 -6.16
CA PHE A 132 6.29 1.84 -5.61
C PHE A 132 6.68 0.80 -6.65
N ILE A 133 6.20 0.93 -7.88
CA ILE A 133 6.49 -0.03 -8.96
C ILE A 133 7.95 0.10 -9.40
N THR A 134 8.41 1.31 -9.72
CA THR A 134 9.78 1.54 -10.22
C THR A 134 10.89 1.19 -9.24
N HIS A 135 10.60 1.26 -7.93
CA HIS A 135 11.52 0.85 -6.87
C HIS A 135 11.33 -0.61 -6.44
N SER A 136 10.43 -1.36 -7.10
CA SER A 136 10.30 -2.79 -6.92
C SER A 136 11.15 -3.50 -7.96
N HIS A 137 11.93 -4.48 -7.52
CA HIS A 137 12.81 -5.28 -8.35
C HIS A 137 12.50 -6.75 -8.17
N PHE A 138 12.60 -7.51 -9.25
CA PHE A 138 12.60 -8.96 -9.26
C PHE A 138 14.00 -9.43 -9.67
N GLY A 139 14.79 -9.91 -8.71
CA GLY A 139 16.22 -10.14 -8.90
C GLY A 139 16.95 -8.86 -9.31
N ASN A 140 17.64 -8.90 -10.44
CA ASN A 140 18.35 -7.77 -11.03
C ASN A 140 17.49 -6.88 -11.96
N GLN A 141 16.21 -7.19 -12.17
CA GLN A 141 15.34 -6.43 -13.07
C GLN A 141 14.37 -5.54 -12.30
N ALA A 142 14.27 -4.27 -12.68
CA ALA A 142 13.27 -3.34 -12.13
C ALA A 142 11.92 -3.49 -12.87
N PHE A 143 10.83 -3.17 -12.18
CA PHE A 143 9.55 -2.95 -12.86
C PHE A 143 9.48 -1.52 -13.40
N ASP A 144 8.81 -1.33 -14.54
CA ASP A 144 8.54 -0.01 -15.10
C ASP A 144 7.05 0.30 -15.04
N PHE A 145 6.73 1.59 -14.85
CA PHE A 145 5.35 2.07 -14.86
C PHE A 145 5.16 3.18 -15.89
N HIS A 146 4.33 2.89 -16.90
CA HIS A 146 4.06 3.78 -18.04
C HIS A 146 2.78 4.60 -17.86
N GLY A 147 2.02 4.37 -16.79
CA GLY A 147 0.76 5.04 -16.56
C GLY A 147 0.94 6.53 -16.27
N THR A 148 0.08 7.36 -16.85
CA THR A 148 0.05 8.81 -16.61
C THR A 148 -1.29 9.24 -16.05
N GLY A 149 -1.27 10.29 -15.21
CA GLY A 149 -2.50 10.85 -14.62
C GLY A 149 -3.51 11.30 -15.68
N LYS A 150 -3.03 11.76 -16.85
CA LYS A 150 -3.88 12.12 -17.99
C LYS A 150 -4.67 10.92 -18.54
N MET A 151 -4.03 9.76 -18.68
CA MET A 151 -4.70 8.53 -19.11
C MET A 151 -5.72 8.05 -18.07
N LEU A 152 -5.43 8.25 -16.78
CA LEU A 152 -6.29 7.83 -15.70
C LEU A 152 -7.44 8.81 -15.41
N ALA A 153 -7.29 10.10 -15.71
CA ALA A 153 -8.23 11.14 -15.28
C ALA A 153 -9.68 10.86 -15.69
N LYS A 154 -9.93 10.55 -16.96
CA LYS A 154 -11.28 10.24 -17.45
C LYS A 154 -11.92 9.05 -16.72
N PRO A 155 -11.33 7.83 -16.71
CA PRO A 155 -11.92 6.70 -15.98
C PRO A 155 -11.96 6.95 -14.45
N PHE A 156 -11.08 7.77 -13.89
CA PHE A 156 -11.09 8.14 -12.48
C PHE A 156 -12.33 8.95 -12.11
N PHE A 157 -12.60 10.05 -12.82
CA PHE A 157 -13.76 10.90 -12.53
C PHE A 157 -15.09 10.26 -12.91
N ILE A 158 -15.15 9.48 -13.99
CA ILE A 158 -16.34 8.67 -14.29
C ILE A 158 -16.60 7.69 -13.15
N GLY A 159 -15.55 7.08 -12.60
CA GLY A 159 -15.65 6.19 -11.45
C GLY A 159 -16.22 6.88 -10.21
N ILE A 160 -15.76 8.09 -9.89
CA ILE A 160 -16.30 8.90 -8.79
C ILE A 160 -17.79 9.22 -9.04
N LEU A 161 -18.13 9.72 -10.23
CA LEU A 161 -19.49 10.09 -10.58
C LEU A 161 -20.45 8.91 -10.44
N LEU A 162 -20.09 7.75 -11.03
CA LEU A 162 -20.89 6.54 -10.94
C LEU A 162 -20.95 6.00 -9.51
N ALA A 163 -19.87 6.11 -8.73
CA ALA A 163 -19.89 5.74 -7.31
C ALA A 163 -20.90 6.59 -6.54
N VAL A 164 -20.98 7.90 -6.78
CA VAL A 164 -21.99 8.77 -6.15
C VAL A 164 -23.41 8.39 -6.58
N ILE A 165 -23.65 8.25 -7.90
CA ILE A 165 -24.98 7.93 -8.44
C ILE A 165 -25.49 6.58 -7.95
N THR A 166 -24.61 5.59 -7.82
CA THR A 166 -24.96 4.23 -7.37
C THR A 166 -24.88 4.05 -5.85
N LEU A 167 -24.79 5.14 -5.08
CA LEU A 167 -24.66 5.12 -3.61
C LEU A 167 -23.51 4.22 -3.11
N GLY A 168 -22.41 4.22 -3.86
CA GLY A 168 -21.17 3.53 -3.55
C GLY A 168 -21.04 2.12 -4.15
N ILE A 169 -22.08 1.55 -4.75
CA ILE A 169 -21.98 0.20 -5.33
C ILE A 169 -20.92 0.15 -6.44
N TYR A 170 -20.78 1.22 -7.24
CA TYR A 170 -19.79 1.25 -8.31
C TYR A 170 -18.33 1.32 -7.82
N PHE A 171 -18.05 1.56 -6.52
CA PHE A 171 -16.68 1.55 -6.00
C PHE A 171 -15.92 0.25 -6.31
N PHE A 172 -16.62 -0.90 -6.37
CA PHE A 172 -16.00 -2.19 -6.69
C PHE A 172 -15.55 -2.28 -8.15
N TRP A 173 -16.37 -1.82 -9.10
CA TRP A 173 -16.01 -1.76 -10.52
C TRP A 173 -14.97 -0.70 -10.81
N TRP A 174 -15.06 0.45 -10.14
CA TRP A 174 -14.04 1.49 -10.22
C TRP A 174 -12.70 0.98 -9.67
N GLY A 175 -12.68 0.32 -8.52
CA GLY A 175 -11.49 -0.33 -7.97
C GLY A 175 -10.87 -1.35 -8.92
N ALA A 176 -11.70 -2.20 -9.55
CA ALA A 176 -11.23 -3.13 -10.58
C ALA A 176 -10.65 -2.41 -11.81
N ALA A 177 -11.23 -1.28 -12.23
CA ALA A 177 -10.71 -0.46 -13.32
C ALA A 177 -9.36 0.20 -12.98
N LEU A 178 -9.19 0.71 -11.76
CA LEU A 178 -7.91 1.28 -11.31
C LEU A 178 -6.82 0.20 -11.23
N LYS A 179 -7.15 -1.00 -10.74
CA LYS A 179 -6.21 -2.12 -10.69
C LYS A 179 -5.79 -2.60 -12.07
N ARG A 180 -6.75 -2.71 -13.00
CA ARG A 180 -6.47 -2.97 -14.42
C ARG A 180 -5.54 -1.92 -15.00
N PHE A 181 -5.87 -0.64 -14.85
CA PHE A 181 -5.03 0.44 -15.31
C PHE A 181 -3.60 0.35 -14.76
N VAL A 182 -3.42 0.09 -13.47
CA VAL A 182 -2.07 -0.01 -12.89
C VAL A 182 -1.29 -1.17 -13.49
N TRP A 183 -1.88 -2.37 -13.54
CA TRP A 183 -1.19 -3.56 -14.02
C TRP A 183 -0.95 -3.53 -15.53
N ASP A 184 -1.92 -3.08 -16.33
CA ASP A 184 -1.79 -2.96 -17.79
C ASP A 184 -0.74 -1.92 -18.22
N ASN A 185 -0.38 -1.00 -17.31
CA ASN A 185 0.68 -0.02 -17.50
C ASN A 185 1.97 -0.35 -16.73
N THR A 186 2.05 -1.54 -16.13
CA THR A 186 3.27 -2.05 -15.48
C THR A 186 3.96 -3.03 -16.42
N SER A 187 5.28 -2.94 -16.55
CA SER A 187 6.06 -3.88 -17.34
C SER A 187 7.30 -4.37 -16.61
N ILE A 188 7.80 -5.53 -17.01
CA ILE A 188 9.13 -6.05 -16.65
C ILE A 188 9.82 -6.49 -17.92
N GLN A 189 11.09 -6.11 -18.14
CA GLN A 189 11.82 -6.36 -19.39
C GLN A 189 11.03 -5.91 -20.65
N GLY A 190 10.26 -4.82 -20.55
CA GLY A 190 9.43 -4.31 -21.65
C GLY A 190 8.15 -5.11 -21.94
N LYS A 191 7.85 -6.18 -21.20
CA LYS A 191 6.61 -6.98 -21.33
C LYS A 191 5.59 -6.58 -20.27
N ARG A 192 4.32 -6.42 -20.68
CA ARG A 192 3.28 -5.87 -19.80
C ARG A 192 2.63 -6.94 -18.94
N PHE A 193 2.24 -6.54 -17.73
CA PHE A 193 1.28 -7.31 -16.94
C PHE A 193 -0.12 -7.08 -17.47
N THR A 194 -0.97 -8.09 -17.34
CA THR A 194 -2.39 -7.98 -17.64
C THR A 194 -3.20 -8.48 -16.45
N THR A 195 -4.40 -7.94 -16.27
CA THR A 195 -5.30 -8.46 -15.23
C THR A 195 -6.73 -8.52 -15.69
N THR A 196 -7.39 -9.65 -15.47
CA THR A 196 -8.78 -9.89 -15.87
C THR A 196 -9.77 -9.63 -14.72
N ILE A 197 -9.30 -9.02 -13.62
CA ILE A 197 -10.11 -8.78 -12.43
C ILE A 197 -11.36 -7.95 -12.71
N THR A 198 -12.51 -8.46 -12.25
CA THR A 198 -13.82 -7.85 -12.45
C THR A 198 -14.34 -7.20 -11.16
N GLY A 199 -15.20 -6.20 -11.28
CA GLY A 199 -15.85 -5.56 -10.13
C GLY A 199 -16.70 -6.54 -9.31
N GLY A 200 -17.38 -7.48 -9.98
CA GLY A 200 -18.16 -8.53 -9.32
C GLY A 200 -17.32 -9.47 -8.46
N GLN A 201 -16.11 -9.84 -8.91
CA GLN A 201 -15.18 -10.64 -8.09
C GLN A 201 -14.73 -9.88 -6.85
N ILE A 202 -14.40 -8.58 -6.98
CA ILE A 202 -14.01 -7.75 -5.83
C ILE A 202 -15.19 -7.63 -4.86
N LEU A 203 -16.39 -7.35 -5.36
CA LEU A 203 -17.60 -7.25 -4.54
C LEU A 203 -17.86 -8.55 -3.78
N ALA A 204 -17.94 -9.70 -4.48
CA ALA A 204 -18.22 -10.99 -3.87
C ALA A 204 -17.16 -11.38 -2.83
N THR A 205 -15.87 -11.18 -3.15
CA THR A 205 -14.77 -11.47 -2.22
C THR A 205 -14.81 -10.55 -1.01
N THR A 206 -15.15 -9.28 -1.20
CA THR A 206 -15.27 -8.30 -0.09
C THR A 206 -16.45 -8.62 0.81
N LEU A 207 -17.62 -8.95 0.24
CA LEU A 207 -18.80 -9.34 1.02
C LEU A 207 -18.55 -10.61 1.81
N LEU A 208 -17.95 -11.64 1.18
CA LEU A 208 -17.62 -12.88 1.88
C LEU A 208 -16.56 -12.65 2.98
N SER A 209 -15.57 -11.80 2.72
CA SER A 209 -14.57 -11.39 3.72
C SER A 209 -15.23 -10.68 4.90
N ALA A 210 -16.15 -9.75 4.64
CA ALA A 210 -16.87 -9.01 5.67
C ALA A 210 -17.76 -9.95 6.49
N LEU A 211 -18.52 -10.83 5.83
CA LEU A 211 -19.38 -11.83 6.45
C LEU A 211 -18.58 -12.74 7.39
N LEU A 212 -17.43 -13.22 6.90
CA LEU A 212 -16.51 -14.04 7.67
C LEU A 212 -16.02 -13.28 8.91
N ILE A 213 -15.55 -12.04 8.75
CA ILE A 213 -15.07 -11.21 9.87
C ILE A 213 -16.16 -10.95 10.89
N ILE A 214 -17.37 -10.58 10.46
CA ILE A 214 -18.50 -10.25 11.34
C ILE A 214 -18.92 -11.48 12.15
N PHE A 215 -19.19 -12.62 11.50
CA PHE A 215 -19.66 -13.82 12.19
C PHE A 215 -18.60 -14.50 13.06
N THR A 216 -17.32 -14.23 12.80
CA THR A 216 -16.22 -14.75 13.62
C THR A 216 -15.68 -13.72 14.61
N LEU A 217 -16.36 -12.57 14.75
CA LEU A 217 -15.96 -11.46 15.63
C LEU A 217 -14.49 -11.04 15.42
N GLY A 218 -14.06 -10.96 14.16
CA GLY A 218 -12.71 -10.57 13.77
C GLY A 218 -11.73 -11.72 13.57
N ILE A 219 -11.99 -12.93 14.11
CA ILE A 219 -11.06 -14.07 14.03
C ILE A 219 -10.81 -14.50 12.58
N GLY A 220 -11.80 -14.37 11.71
CA GLY A 220 -11.74 -14.71 10.29
C GLY A 220 -10.89 -13.76 9.42
N PHE A 221 -10.40 -12.65 9.99
CA PHE A 221 -9.60 -11.66 9.26
C PHE A 221 -8.40 -12.26 8.48
N PRO A 222 -7.56 -13.17 9.05
CA PRO A 222 -6.44 -13.76 8.31
C PRO A 222 -6.86 -14.52 7.04
N TRP A 223 -8.00 -15.22 7.09
CA TRP A 223 -8.56 -15.96 5.95
C TRP A 223 -9.12 -15.00 4.90
N ALA A 224 -9.81 -13.94 5.32
CA ALA A 224 -10.24 -12.88 4.42
C ALA A 224 -9.05 -12.27 3.64
N VAL A 225 -7.91 -12.04 4.30
CA VAL A 225 -6.71 -11.56 3.61
C VAL A 225 -6.19 -12.59 2.59
N ILE A 226 -6.20 -13.89 2.92
CA ILE A 226 -5.79 -14.94 1.97
C ILE A 226 -6.72 -14.98 0.75
N MET A 227 -8.03 -14.90 0.95
CA MET A 227 -9.00 -14.87 -0.15
C MET A 227 -8.75 -13.70 -1.11
N ASN A 228 -8.47 -12.52 -0.56
CA ASN A 228 -8.12 -11.34 -1.35
C ASN A 228 -6.83 -11.55 -2.15
N ILE A 229 -5.76 -12.07 -1.52
CA ILE A 229 -4.50 -12.36 -2.21
C ILE A 229 -4.71 -13.36 -3.34
N ARG A 230 -5.46 -14.44 -3.08
CA ARG A 230 -5.76 -15.46 -4.10
C ARG A 230 -6.50 -14.85 -5.29
N MET A 231 -7.52 -14.03 -5.04
CA MET A 231 -8.25 -13.33 -6.11
C MET A 231 -7.30 -12.50 -6.97
N TYR A 232 -6.35 -11.77 -6.38
CA TYR A 232 -5.39 -10.99 -7.16
C TYR A 232 -4.43 -11.86 -7.98
N VAL A 233 -3.81 -12.86 -7.35
CA VAL A 233 -2.83 -13.73 -8.02
C VAL A 233 -3.46 -14.54 -9.17
N THR A 234 -4.68 -15.05 -9.00
CA THR A 234 -5.35 -15.86 -10.03
C THR A 234 -5.80 -15.06 -11.25
N ASN A 235 -6.05 -13.75 -11.10
CA ASN A 235 -6.48 -12.90 -12.21
C ASN A 235 -5.31 -12.13 -12.86
N MET A 236 -4.08 -12.31 -12.38
CA MET A 236 -2.89 -11.71 -12.98
C MET A 236 -2.35 -12.60 -14.09
N GLY A 237 -1.98 -11.98 -15.20
CA GLY A 237 -1.26 -12.57 -16.31
C GLY A 237 -0.03 -11.74 -16.65
N LEU A 238 0.87 -12.34 -17.40
CA LEU A 238 2.04 -11.67 -17.97
C LEU A 238 2.07 -11.94 -19.46
N GLU A 239 2.39 -10.92 -20.24
CA GLU A 239 2.56 -11.07 -21.68
C GLU A 239 3.67 -12.09 -22.00
N PRO A 240 3.48 -13.00 -22.99
CA PRO A 240 4.49 -13.98 -23.36
C PRO A 240 5.83 -13.36 -23.78
N GLY A 241 6.93 -14.07 -23.46
CA GLY A 241 8.28 -13.68 -23.89
C GLY A 241 9.09 -12.88 -22.87
N VAL A 242 8.79 -13.02 -21.57
CA VAL A 242 9.70 -12.59 -20.50
C VAL A 242 10.81 -13.64 -20.35
N ASP A 243 12.07 -13.19 -20.42
CA ASP A 243 13.22 -14.05 -20.21
C ASP A 243 13.51 -14.17 -18.72
N PHE A 244 12.87 -15.15 -18.10
CA PHE A 244 13.08 -15.48 -16.69
C PHE A 244 14.44 -16.11 -16.42
N ALA A 245 15.11 -16.69 -17.42
CA ALA A 245 16.43 -17.30 -17.26
C ALA A 245 17.53 -16.23 -17.13
N ALA A 246 17.31 -15.05 -17.72
CA ALA A 246 18.20 -13.90 -17.56
C ALA A 246 18.13 -13.24 -16.16
N ILE A 247 17.11 -13.54 -15.36
CA ILE A 247 16.91 -12.92 -14.05
C ILE A 247 17.71 -13.67 -13.00
N LYS A 248 18.74 -13.03 -12.46
CA LYS A 248 19.61 -13.61 -11.43
C LYS A 248 19.28 -13.04 -10.06
N SER A 249 19.48 -13.85 -9.02
CA SER A 249 19.42 -13.39 -7.64
C SER A 249 20.62 -12.48 -7.36
N ASP A 250 20.34 -11.24 -6.99
CA ASP A 250 21.34 -10.33 -6.45
C ASP A 250 21.19 -10.31 -4.93
N PHE A 251 22.25 -10.65 -4.20
CA PHE A 251 22.22 -10.79 -2.74
C PHE A 251 22.94 -9.60 -2.12
N ASP A 252 22.17 -8.64 -1.60
CA ASP A 252 22.73 -7.46 -0.96
C ASP A 252 22.74 -7.64 0.57
N ALA A 253 23.95 -7.74 1.14
CA ALA A 253 24.20 -8.03 2.55
C ALA A 253 23.83 -6.89 3.51
N LYS A 254 23.41 -5.72 3.01
CA LYS A 254 23.14 -4.52 3.81
C LYS A 254 21.68 -4.32 4.24
N ALA A 255 20.73 -5.16 3.79
CA ALA A 255 19.30 -4.90 3.98
C ALA A 255 18.77 -5.20 5.40
N SER A 256 19.00 -4.29 6.36
CA SER A 256 18.30 -4.27 7.65
C SER A 256 17.17 -3.23 7.61
N ALA A 257 15.93 -3.70 7.43
CA ALA A 257 14.77 -2.89 7.04
C ALA A 257 14.34 -1.81 8.06
N LEU A 258 14.77 -1.89 9.32
CA LEU A 258 14.36 -0.94 10.38
C LEU A 258 15.44 0.11 10.69
N SER A 259 16.72 -0.25 10.62
CA SER A 259 17.84 0.66 10.87
C SER A 259 18.03 1.67 9.73
N ASP A 260 17.83 1.23 8.49
CA ASP A 260 17.93 2.10 7.31
C ASP A 260 16.75 3.08 7.26
N GLY A 261 15.56 2.67 7.68
CA GLY A 261 14.38 3.54 7.67
C GLY A 261 14.48 4.69 8.68
N LEU A 262 15.14 4.47 9.82
CA LEU A 262 15.32 5.49 10.87
C LEU A 262 16.47 6.46 10.52
N SER A 263 17.56 5.95 9.94
CA SER A 263 18.67 6.77 9.46
C SER A 263 18.26 7.62 8.25
N GLU A 264 17.56 7.04 7.28
CA GLU A 264 17.02 7.79 6.12
C GLU A 264 15.95 8.82 6.54
N ALA A 265 15.21 8.58 7.63
CA ALA A 265 14.28 9.57 8.19
C ALA A 265 15.04 10.79 8.72
N ALA A 266 16.14 10.56 9.43
CA ALA A 266 17.02 11.60 9.94
C ALA A 266 17.64 12.40 8.79
N ASP A 267 18.17 11.72 7.77
CA ASP A 267 18.76 12.38 6.59
C ASP A 267 17.72 13.20 5.81
N ALA A 268 16.48 12.72 5.71
CA ALA A 268 15.40 13.45 5.07
C ALA A 268 15.01 14.71 5.87
N LEU A 269 14.98 14.63 7.20
CA LEU A 269 14.74 15.77 8.08
C LEU A 269 15.86 16.82 7.97
N ASP A 270 17.11 16.39 7.93
CA ASP A 270 18.26 17.27 7.74
C ASP A 270 18.23 17.96 6.37
N SER A 271 17.83 17.25 5.32
CA SER A 271 17.67 17.82 3.98
C SER A 271 16.55 18.87 3.89
N ILE A 272 15.52 18.77 4.75
CA ILE A 272 14.43 19.74 4.85
C ILE A 272 14.85 20.92 5.72
N GLY A 273 15.62 20.67 6.79
CA GLY A 273 16.20 21.71 7.66
C GLY A 273 17.16 22.63 6.94
N GLY A 274 17.97 22.10 6.00
CA GLY A 274 18.88 22.91 5.17
C GLY A 274 18.23 23.71 4.04
N MET A 275 16.91 23.57 3.82
CA MET A 275 16.15 24.31 2.80
C MET A 275 15.35 25.50 3.36
N LEU A 276 15.31 25.67 4.68
CA LEU A 276 14.74 26.85 5.33
C LEU A 276 15.92 27.76 5.74
N PRO A 277 15.96 29.03 5.29
CA PRO A 277 17.03 29.96 5.61
C PRO A 277 17.12 30.29 7.11
#